data_AF-A0A7S1D8D8-F1
#
_entry.id   AF-A0A7S1D8D8-F1
#
_cell.length_a   1.000
_cell.length_b   1.000
_cell.length_c   1.000
_cell.angle_alpha   90.00
_cell.angle_beta   90.00
_cell.angle_gamma   90.00
#
_symmetry.space_group_name_H-M   'P 1'
#
loop_
_entity.id
_entity.type
_entity.pdbx_description
1 polymer ?
#
loop_
_entity_poly.entity_id
_entity_poly.type
_entity_poly.pdbx_seq_one_letter_code
_entity_poly.pdbx_strand_id
1 'polypeptide(L)'
;VELIGLLGGAPDAYGEIGYAVNETNGFLRVESEPSGPHDGTTWPQSFGAHLRRFRTNGNTCFVLDKHPDGLAIKLAAVCDSFIHVPHARILADSHKSAVLLDTQSCLSISLHHFTSWAKYDERIFDGHKFAVAVVEKGRVNSSFGKRNIAAERMETRSVREKEIEDVVGGAAALFDDRSGEVDY
;
A
#
# COMPACT_ATOMS: atom_id res chain seq x y z
N VAL A 1 16.65 -6.07 -18.67
CA VAL A 1 15.63 -5.68 -17.66
C VAL A 1 16.34 -4.75 -16.72
N GLU A 2 15.77 -3.59 -16.40
CA GLU A 2 16.33 -2.69 -15.39
C GLU A 2 15.81 -3.11 -14.01
N LEU A 3 16.72 -3.34 -13.06
CA LEU A 3 16.43 -3.69 -11.68
C LEU A 3 16.51 -2.43 -10.81
N ILE A 4 15.37 -2.02 -10.25
CA ILE A 4 15.26 -0.83 -9.41
C ILE A 4 15.04 -1.26 -7.96
N GLY A 5 15.99 -0.95 -7.08
CA GLY A 5 15.85 -1.18 -5.65
C GLY A 5 14.98 -0.12 -5.00
N LEU A 6 13.91 -0.53 -4.33
CA LEU A 6 13.08 0.32 -3.49
C LEU A 6 13.60 0.31 -2.06
N LEU A 7 14.12 1.44 -1.60
CA LEU A 7 14.69 1.60 -0.25
C LEU A 7 13.64 1.94 0.82
N GLY A 8 12.38 2.11 0.42
CA GLY A 8 11.27 2.43 1.30
C GLY A 8 11.08 3.93 1.53
N GLY A 9 10.49 4.28 2.68
CA GLY A 9 10.21 5.65 3.06
C GLY A 9 11.46 6.37 3.56
N ALA A 10 11.76 7.55 3.00
CA ALA A 10 12.84 8.40 3.46
C ALA A 10 12.30 9.72 4.03
N PRO A 11 12.55 10.04 5.31
CA PRO A 11 12.05 11.26 5.92
C PRO A 11 12.80 12.48 5.36
N ASP A 12 12.06 13.52 4.97
CA ASP A 12 12.57 14.82 4.50
C ASP A 12 13.42 14.75 3.20
N ALA A 13 13.43 13.60 2.52
CA ALA A 13 14.24 13.36 1.31
C ALA A 13 13.58 13.89 0.02
N TYR A 14 13.10 15.13 0.03
CA TYR A 14 12.36 15.74 -1.09
C TYR A 14 13.25 16.41 -2.15
N GLY A 15 14.58 16.30 -2.01
CA GLY A 15 15.54 16.93 -2.90
C GLY A 15 15.41 16.46 -4.35
N GLU A 16 15.64 17.40 -5.28
CA GLU A 16 15.69 17.13 -6.72
C GLU A 16 17.00 16.42 -7.14
N ILE A 17 18.00 16.48 -6.27
CA ILE A 17 19.28 15.79 -6.41
C ILE A 17 19.22 14.39 -5.80
N GLY A 18 19.99 13.46 -6.35
CA GLY A 18 20.09 12.10 -5.82
C GLY A 18 20.68 12.11 -4.41
N TYR A 19 20.10 11.30 -3.52
CA TYR A 19 20.58 11.12 -2.16
C TYR A 19 21.60 10.01 -2.09
N ALA A 20 22.61 10.18 -1.25
CA ALA A 20 23.55 9.10 -0.96
C ALA A 20 22.84 7.94 -0.23
N VAL A 21 23.40 6.77 -0.46
CA VAL A 21 22.85 5.50 -0.01
C VAL A 21 23.93 4.79 0.79
N ASN A 22 23.61 4.46 2.04
CA ASN A 22 24.56 3.92 3.00
C ASN A 22 24.12 2.55 3.52
N GLU A 23 25.10 1.73 3.90
CA GLU A 23 24.89 0.43 4.51
C GLU A 23 24.76 0.60 6.03
N THR A 24 23.69 0.09 6.60
CA THR A 24 23.47 0.06 8.05
C THR A 24 22.90 -1.30 8.44
N ASN A 25 23.58 -2.01 9.34
CA ASN A 25 23.14 -3.31 9.86
C ASN A 25 22.83 -4.37 8.78
N GLY A 26 23.52 -4.34 7.64
CA GLY A 26 23.30 -5.28 6.54
C GLY A 26 22.18 -4.87 5.56
N PHE A 27 21.62 -3.68 5.73
CA PHE A 27 20.58 -3.11 4.88
C PHE A 27 21.04 -1.79 4.27
N LEU A 28 20.47 -1.48 3.11
CA LEU A 28 20.74 -0.28 2.36
C LEU A 28 19.67 0.78 2.64
N ARG A 29 20.09 1.99 2.99
CA ARG A 29 19.22 3.11 3.40
C ARG A 29 19.61 4.42 2.75
N VAL A 30 18.62 5.30 2.59
CA VAL A 30 18.82 6.69 2.16
C VAL A 30 19.26 7.53 3.35
N GLU A 31 20.30 8.35 3.16
CA GLU A 31 20.70 9.36 4.13
C GLU A 31 19.73 10.54 4.12
N SER A 32 19.37 11.08 5.29
CA SER A 32 18.41 12.19 5.38
C SER A 32 18.96 13.52 4.89
N GLU A 33 20.27 13.69 4.94
CA GLU A 33 20.93 14.89 4.44
C GLU A 33 21.34 14.66 2.98
N PRO A 34 21.02 15.59 2.07
CA PRO A 34 21.50 15.53 0.71
C PRO A 34 23.01 15.79 0.73
N SER A 35 23.78 14.71 0.86
CA SER A 35 25.21 14.78 0.68
C SER A 35 25.48 14.90 -0.83
N GLY A 36 26.39 15.79 -1.20
CA GLY A 36 26.75 16.05 -2.61
C GLY A 36 27.23 14.77 -3.31
N PRO A 37 27.68 14.82 -4.58
CA PRO A 37 28.32 13.66 -5.20
C PRO A 37 29.57 13.28 -4.40
N HIS A 38 29.41 12.39 -3.41
CA HIS A 38 30.51 11.85 -2.63
C HIS A 38 31.22 10.86 -3.53
N ASP A 39 32.46 11.17 -3.86
CA ASP A 39 33.39 10.39 -4.69
C ASP A 39 33.83 9.07 -4.01
N GLY A 40 33.04 8.54 -3.07
CA GLY A 40 33.41 7.43 -2.20
C GLY A 40 32.26 6.51 -1.75
N THR A 41 31.02 6.73 -2.18
CA THR A 41 29.93 5.78 -1.92
C THR A 41 29.97 4.65 -2.96
N THR A 42 29.99 3.40 -2.51
CA THR A 42 29.99 2.21 -3.38
C THR A 42 28.68 2.03 -4.14
N TRP A 43 27.61 2.69 -3.70
CA TRP A 43 26.26 2.51 -4.20
C TRP A 43 25.79 3.68 -5.07
N PRO A 44 25.02 3.41 -6.14
CA PRO A 44 24.27 4.44 -6.85
C PRO A 44 23.42 5.32 -5.92
N GLN A 45 23.25 6.59 -6.28
CA GLN A 45 22.36 7.48 -5.57
C GLN A 45 20.89 7.03 -5.70
N SER A 46 20.10 7.34 -4.67
CA SER A 46 18.66 7.10 -4.65
C SER A 46 17.90 8.37 -5.01
N PHE A 47 16.90 8.25 -5.88
CA PHE A 47 16.04 9.36 -6.27
C PHE A 47 14.63 9.18 -5.72
N GLY A 48 13.96 10.29 -5.42
CA GLY A 48 12.54 10.25 -5.06
C GLY A 48 11.73 9.60 -6.18
N ALA A 49 10.80 8.71 -5.85
CA ALA A 49 9.99 7.97 -6.82
C ALA A 49 9.27 8.88 -7.83
N HIS A 50 8.94 10.11 -7.41
CA HIS A 50 8.30 11.15 -8.23
C HIS A 50 9.24 11.85 -9.23
N LEU A 51 10.56 11.79 -9.00
CA LEU A 51 11.57 12.45 -9.83
C LEU A 51 12.26 11.50 -10.81
N ARG A 52 12.20 10.19 -10.53
CA ARG A 52 12.93 9.22 -11.35
C ARG A 52 12.38 9.18 -12.76
N ARG A 53 13.27 9.40 -13.73
CA ARG A 53 13.03 9.06 -15.13
C ARG A 53 13.28 7.57 -15.30
N PHE A 54 12.24 6.83 -15.67
CA PHE A 54 12.37 5.42 -16.02
C PHE A 54 12.94 5.29 -17.45
N ARG A 55 13.55 4.13 -17.76
CA ARG A 55 14.03 3.86 -19.11
C ARG A 55 12.85 3.65 -20.05
N THR A 56 12.86 4.34 -21.19
CA THR A 56 11.83 4.24 -22.23
C THR A 56 11.84 2.90 -22.96
N ASN A 57 12.99 2.22 -23.01
CA ASN A 57 13.18 0.98 -23.73
C ASN A 57 13.53 -0.15 -22.76
N GLY A 58 12.64 -1.15 -22.66
CA GLY A 58 12.88 -2.39 -21.92
C GLY A 58 11.95 -2.61 -20.74
N ASN A 59 12.07 -3.79 -20.13
CA ASN A 59 11.29 -4.15 -18.95
C ASN A 59 11.96 -3.60 -17.68
N THR A 60 11.12 -3.15 -16.75
CA THR A 60 11.52 -2.65 -15.43
C THR A 60 11.03 -3.61 -14.36
N CYS A 61 11.89 -3.94 -13.40
CA CYS A 61 11.55 -4.75 -12.24
C CYS A 61 11.89 -4.00 -10.96
N PHE A 62 10.92 -3.91 -10.05
CA PHE A 62 11.14 -3.34 -8.72
C PHE A 62 11.57 -4.44 -7.77
N VAL A 63 12.73 -4.27 -7.16
CA VAL A 63 13.26 -5.14 -6.11
C VAL A 63 12.96 -4.47 -4.78
N LEU A 64 12.31 -5.20 -3.88
CA LEU A 64 11.92 -4.72 -2.56
C LEU A 64 12.22 -5.77 -1.50
N ASP A 65 12.42 -5.30 -0.27
CA ASP A 65 12.49 -6.14 0.92
C ASP A 65 11.35 -5.74 1.87
N LYS A 66 10.84 -6.71 2.62
CA LYS A 66 9.82 -6.46 3.64
C LYS A 66 10.40 -5.81 4.90
N HIS A 67 11.73 -5.77 5.01
CA HIS A 67 12.38 -5.19 6.16
C HIS A 67 12.14 -3.67 6.21
N PRO A 68 11.74 -3.11 7.38
CA PRO A 68 11.54 -1.67 7.53
C PRO A 68 12.85 -0.87 7.38
N ASP A 69 13.98 -1.57 7.43
CA ASP A 69 15.30 -0.96 7.28
C ASP A 69 15.74 -0.79 5.83
N GLY A 70 14.89 -1.09 4.84
CA GLY A 70 15.22 -0.94 3.44
C GLY A 70 15.64 -2.27 2.84
N LEU A 71 16.55 -2.23 1.85
CA LEU A 71 16.87 -3.39 1.02
C LEU A 71 18.09 -4.14 1.56
N ALA A 72 18.00 -5.47 1.74
CA ALA A 72 19.18 -6.25 2.11
C ALA A 72 20.33 -6.07 1.10
N ILE A 73 21.58 -5.96 1.56
CA ILE A 73 22.75 -5.72 0.71
C ILE A 73 22.85 -6.71 -0.46
N LYS A 74 22.50 -7.98 -0.23
CA LYS A 74 22.51 -9.02 -1.27
C LYS A 74 21.55 -8.72 -2.42
N LEU A 75 20.39 -8.11 -2.13
CA LEU A 75 19.43 -7.68 -3.13
C LEU A 75 19.82 -6.34 -3.75
N ALA A 76 20.40 -5.43 -2.96
CA ALA A 76 20.93 -4.17 -3.45
C ALA A 76 22.05 -4.38 -4.48
N ALA A 77 22.93 -5.37 -4.27
CA ALA A 77 24.07 -5.68 -5.14
C ALA A 77 23.69 -6.05 -6.59
N VAL A 78 22.45 -6.46 -6.83
CA VAL A 78 21.96 -6.79 -8.18
C VAL A 78 21.14 -5.66 -8.80
N CYS A 79 20.86 -4.57 -8.06
CA CYS A 79 20.08 -3.46 -8.56
C CYS A 79 20.92 -2.49 -9.38
N ASP A 80 20.37 -2.01 -10.50
CA ASP A 80 21.02 -1.01 -11.36
C ASP A 80 20.93 0.41 -10.77
N SER A 81 19.88 0.67 -10.00
CA SER A 81 19.60 1.99 -9.42
C SER A 81 18.64 1.89 -8.23
N PHE A 82 18.51 2.98 -7.48
CA PHE A 82 17.66 3.04 -6.29
C PHE A 82 16.61 4.14 -6.35
N ILE A 83 15.48 3.87 -5.70
CA ILE A 83 14.44 4.86 -5.40
C ILE A 83 14.02 4.82 -3.95
N HIS A 84 13.45 5.94 -3.50
CA HIS A 84 12.79 6.05 -2.21
C HIS A 84 11.49 6.86 -2.33
N VAL A 85 10.64 6.72 -1.32
CA VAL A 85 9.43 7.53 -1.19
C VAL A 85 9.65 8.59 -0.12
N PRO A 86 9.76 9.88 -0.50
CA PRO A 86 9.93 10.93 0.47
C PRO A 86 8.66 11.13 1.28
N HIS A 87 8.80 11.27 2.59
CA HIS A 87 7.70 11.57 3.50
C HIS A 87 8.11 12.62 4.53
N ALA A 88 7.14 13.36 5.05
CA ALA A 88 7.40 14.31 6.13
C ALA A 88 7.73 13.56 7.42
N ARG A 89 8.74 14.04 8.15
CA ARG A 89 9.00 13.54 9.51
C ARG A 89 7.89 13.96 10.46
N ILE A 90 7.33 12.99 11.18
CA ILE A 90 6.38 13.25 12.27
C ILE A 90 7.13 12.99 13.59
N LEU A 91 7.23 14.02 14.44
CA LEU A 91 7.96 13.96 15.71
C LEU A 91 7.30 12.99 16.70
N ALA A 92 8.12 12.15 17.33
CA ALA A 92 7.82 11.57 18.63
C ALA A 92 9.11 11.58 19.47
N ASP A 93 9.46 12.74 20.02
CA ASP A 93 10.23 13.03 21.25
C ASP A 93 11.47 12.15 21.60
N SER A 94 11.97 11.37 20.65
CA SER A 94 12.99 10.35 20.79
C SER A 94 13.65 10.22 19.44
N HIS A 95 14.98 10.12 19.42
CA HIS A 95 15.86 10.14 18.25
C HIS A 95 15.62 9.03 17.20
N LYS A 96 14.50 8.31 17.22
CA LYS A 96 14.07 7.35 16.20
C LYS A 96 13.03 7.99 15.29
N SER A 97 13.43 8.27 14.05
CA SER A 97 12.47 8.58 12.98
C SER A 97 11.49 7.42 12.85
N ALA A 98 10.20 7.67 13.08
CA ALA A 98 9.17 6.67 12.83
C ALA A 98 9.13 6.38 11.32
N VAL A 99 9.26 5.11 10.93
CA VAL A 99 9.03 4.68 9.55
C VAL A 99 7.54 4.82 9.29
N LEU A 100 7.13 5.94 8.69
CA LEU A 100 5.72 6.27 8.47
C LEU A 100 5.09 5.40 7.38
N LEU A 101 5.89 5.01 6.40
CA LEU A 101 5.44 4.27 5.23
C LEU A 101 6.00 2.85 5.26
N ASP A 102 5.11 1.88 5.21
CA ASP A 102 5.48 0.48 5.02
C ASP A 102 5.92 0.21 3.57
N THR A 103 6.59 -0.91 3.34
CA THR A 103 7.09 -1.30 2.01
C THR A 103 5.96 -1.37 0.98
N GLN A 104 4.76 -1.83 1.38
CA GLN A 104 3.64 -1.95 0.46
C GLN A 104 3.12 -0.59 -0.01
N SER A 105 2.99 0.39 0.89
CA SER A 105 2.63 1.76 0.51
C SER A 105 3.70 2.37 -0.38
N CYS A 106 4.99 2.17 -0.05
CA CYS A 106 6.09 2.67 -0.87
C CYS A 106 6.07 2.09 -2.29
N LEU A 107 5.79 0.78 -2.42
CA LEU A 107 5.66 0.12 -3.72
C LEU A 107 4.45 0.66 -4.50
N SER A 108 3.30 0.82 -3.85
CA SER A 108 2.09 1.36 -4.47
C SER A 108 2.35 2.76 -5.06
N ILE A 109 2.99 3.64 -4.30
CA ILE A 109 3.37 5.00 -4.74
C ILE A 109 4.34 4.93 -5.91
N SER A 110 5.37 4.09 -5.81
CA SER A 110 6.38 3.93 -6.88
C SER A 110 5.76 3.41 -8.18
N LEU A 111 4.85 2.44 -8.09
CA LEU A 111 4.12 1.90 -9.23
C LEU A 111 3.20 2.95 -9.84
N HIS A 112 2.51 3.75 -9.04
CA HIS A 112 1.67 4.84 -9.55
C HIS A 112 2.48 5.84 -10.37
N HIS A 113 3.65 6.26 -9.88
CA HIS A 113 4.55 7.14 -10.64
C HIS A 113 5.08 6.47 -11.92
N PHE A 114 5.41 5.19 -11.86
CA PHE A 114 5.83 4.42 -13.04
C PHE A 114 4.73 4.34 -14.10
N THR A 115 3.50 3.97 -13.72
CA THR A 115 2.38 3.83 -14.67
C THR A 115 1.97 5.18 -15.24
N SER A 116 2.02 6.25 -14.43
CA SER A 116 1.77 7.62 -14.88
C SER A 116 2.83 8.07 -15.90
N TRP A 117 4.11 7.84 -15.61
CA TRP A 117 5.20 8.14 -16.54
C TRP A 117 5.10 7.33 -17.84
N ALA A 118 4.76 6.04 -17.75
CA ALA A 118 4.63 5.14 -18.89
C ALA A 118 3.31 5.31 -19.67
N LYS A 119 2.42 6.21 -19.22
CA LYS A 119 1.10 6.47 -19.83
C LYS A 119 0.25 5.21 -19.97
N TYR A 120 0.23 4.37 -18.95
CA TYR A 120 -0.71 3.24 -18.91
C TYR A 120 -2.13 3.79 -18.80
N ASP A 121 -3.04 3.25 -19.62
CA ASP A 121 -4.45 3.57 -19.50
C ASP A 121 -4.98 3.11 -18.13
N GLU A 122 -5.78 3.96 -17.49
CA GLU A 122 -6.47 3.56 -16.28
C GLU A 122 -7.39 2.38 -16.58
N ARG A 123 -7.35 1.37 -15.71
CA ARG A 123 -8.22 0.20 -15.88
C ARG A 123 -9.67 0.64 -15.77
N ILE A 124 -10.44 0.39 -16.82
CA ILE A 124 -11.89 0.53 -16.79
C ILE A 124 -12.43 -0.60 -15.92
N PHE A 125 -13.06 -0.26 -14.80
CA PHE A 125 -13.68 -1.23 -13.88
C PHE A 125 -15.02 -1.72 -14.43
N ASP A 126 -15.03 -2.35 -15.61
CA ASP A 126 -16.25 -2.95 -16.15
C ASP A 126 -16.52 -4.31 -15.49
N GLY A 127 -17.77 -4.57 -15.10
CA GLY A 127 -18.20 -5.84 -14.48
C GLY A 127 -17.77 -6.10 -13.03
N HIS A 128 -17.10 -5.16 -12.33
CA HIS A 128 -16.75 -5.33 -10.91
C HIS A 128 -17.91 -4.93 -9.99
N LYS A 129 -18.06 -5.61 -8.84
CA LYS A 129 -19.12 -5.37 -7.82
C LYS A 129 -19.21 -3.91 -7.35
N PHE A 130 -18.14 -3.13 -7.51
CA PHE A 130 -18.04 -1.71 -7.17
C PHE A 130 -17.86 -0.80 -8.40
N ALA A 131 -18.36 -1.20 -9.57
CA ALA A 131 -18.49 -0.31 -10.72
C ALA A 131 -19.40 0.86 -10.33
N VAL A 132 -18.81 1.94 -9.81
CA VAL A 132 -19.52 3.19 -9.55
C VAL A 132 -19.79 3.78 -10.91
N ALA A 133 -21.07 3.84 -11.29
CA ALA A 133 -21.48 4.49 -12.52
C ALA A 133 -20.90 5.91 -12.55
N VAL A 134 -20.17 6.23 -13.62
CA VAL A 134 -19.67 7.58 -13.87
C VAL A 134 -20.91 8.47 -14.05
N VAL A 135 -21.24 9.25 -13.03
CA VAL A 135 -22.29 10.26 -13.13
C VAL A 135 -21.67 11.44 -13.86
N GLU A 136 -21.99 11.60 -15.15
CA GLU A 136 -21.65 12.80 -15.90
C GLU A 136 -22.21 14.03 -15.16
N LYS A 137 -21.32 14.93 -14.73
CA LYS A 137 -21.70 16.21 -14.12
C LYS A 137 -22.50 17.03 -15.13
N GLY A 138 -23.83 16.99 -15.02
CA GLY A 138 -24.73 17.83 -15.81
C GLY A 138 -26.07 17.20 -16.19
N ARG A 139 -26.23 15.87 -16.10
CA ARG A 139 -27.53 15.21 -16.31
C ARG A 139 -28.12 14.73 -14.99
N VAL A 140 -28.78 15.64 -14.29
CA VAL A 140 -29.79 15.26 -13.28
C VAL A 140 -30.97 14.67 -14.06
N ASN A 141 -30.94 13.37 -14.36
CA ASN A 141 -32.15 12.65 -14.74
C ASN A 141 -33.05 12.59 -13.50
N SER A 142 -34.06 13.46 -13.50
CA SER A 142 -35.01 13.71 -12.41
C SER A 142 -36.01 12.58 -12.17
N SER A 143 -35.63 11.31 -12.38
CA SER A 143 -36.56 10.17 -12.24
C SER A 143 -35.98 8.95 -11.53
N PHE A 144 -34.72 8.96 -11.12
CA PHE A 144 -34.21 7.97 -10.17
C PHE A 144 -34.18 8.60 -8.79
N GLY A 145 -35.30 8.44 -8.08
CA GLY A 145 -35.44 8.82 -6.68
C GLY A 145 -34.22 8.34 -5.90
N LYS A 146 -33.75 9.20 -4.98
CA LYS A 146 -32.68 8.94 -4.02
C LYS A 146 -32.94 7.64 -3.28
N ARG A 147 -32.58 6.50 -3.88
CA ARG A 147 -32.46 5.25 -3.14
C ARG A 147 -31.26 5.45 -2.25
N ASN A 148 -31.51 5.59 -0.95
CA ASN A 148 -30.47 5.56 0.05
C ASN A 148 -29.91 4.14 0.08
N ILE A 149 -28.99 3.84 -0.84
CA ILE A 149 -28.27 2.56 -0.93
C ILE A 149 -27.62 2.21 0.41
N ALA A 150 -27.26 3.21 1.22
CA ALA A 150 -26.78 3.02 2.58
C ALA A 150 -27.84 2.45 3.53
N ALA A 151 -29.11 2.89 3.42
CA ALA A 151 -30.21 2.38 4.23
C ALA A 151 -30.62 0.97 3.79
N GLU A 152 -30.68 0.72 2.48
CA GLU A 152 -30.99 -0.59 1.90
C GLU A 152 -29.95 -1.65 2.30
N ARG A 153 -28.66 -1.28 2.35
CA ARG A 153 -27.58 -2.15 2.84
C ARG A 153 -27.66 -2.44 4.34
N MET A 154 -28.13 -1.47 5.13
CA MET A 154 -28.32 -1.66 6.58
C MET A 154 -29.47 -2.62 6.85
N GLU A 155 -30.57 -2.50 6.11
CA GLU A 155 -31.73 -3.37 6.22
C GLU A 155 -31.37 -4.81 5.83
N THR A 156 -30.67 -5.00 4.71
CA THR A 156 -30.21 -6.33 4.27
C THR A 156 -29.28 -7.00 5.28
N ARG A 157 -28.44 -6.22 5.99
CA ARG A 157 -27.57 -6.75 7.05
C ARG A 157 -28.39 -7.19 8.26
N SER A 158 -29.37 -6.39 8.68
CA SER A 158 -30.24 -6.70 9.82
C SER A 158 -31.12 -7.93 9.60
N VAL A 159 -31.61 -8.15 8.38
CA VAL A 159 -32.40 -9.35 8.04
C VAL A 159 -31.54 -10.61 8.13
N ARG A 160 -30.32 -10.58 7.57
CA ARG A 160 -29.39 -11.71 7.66
C ARG A 160 -28.93 -12.00 9.08
N GLU A 161 -28.82 -10.97 9.92
CA GLU A 161 -28.44 -11.11 11.33
C GLU A 161 -29.57 -11.75 12.15
N LYS A 162 -30.82 -11.38 11.89
CA LYS A 162 -32.01 -12.04 12.48
C LYS A 162 -32.17 -13.49 12.04
N GLU A 163 -31.92 -13.80 10.76
CA GLU A 163 -31.97 -15.19 10.27
C GLU A 163 -30.93 -16.09 10.96
N ILE A 164 -29.76 -15.54 11.33
CA ILE A 164 -28.74 -16.28 12.06
C ILE A 164 -29.16 -16.49 13.53
N GLU A 165 -29.80 -15.50 14.16
CA GLU A 165 -30.36 -15.65 15.51
C GLU A 165 -31.50 -16.68 15.57
N ASP A 166 -32.38 -16.74 14.58
CA ASP A 166 -33.46 -17.73 14.52
C ASP A 166 -32.95 -19.17 14.32
N VAL A 167 -31.84 -19.36 13.60
CA VAL A 167 -31.20 -20.68 13.43
C VAL A 167 -30.51 -21.13 14.72
N VAL A 168 -29.87 -20.22 15.45
CA VAL A 168 -29.19 -20.54 16.73
C VAL A 168 -30.21 -20.72 17.87
N GLY A 169 -31.29 -19.93 17.90
CA GLY A 169 -32.39 -20.07 18.84
C GLY A 169 -33.22 -21.35 18.60
N GLY A 170 -33.40 -21.76 17.35
CA GLY A 170 -34.07 -23.01 16.99
C GLY A 170 -33.26 -24.28 17.33
N ALA A 171 -31.93 -24.20 17.33
CA ALA A 171 -31.05 -25.32 17.69
C ALA A 171 -30.97 -25.58 19.21
N ALA A 172 -31.18 -24.56 20.04
CA ALA A 172 -31.17 -24.69 21.50
C ALA A 172 -32.41 -25.43 22.06
N ALA A 173 -33.54 -25.40 21.35
CA ALA A 173 -34.77 -26.09 21.75
C ALA A 173 -34.79 -27.60 21.41
N LEU A 174 -33.79 -28.11 20.67
CA LEU A 174 -33.75 -29.51 20.21
C LEU A 174 -32.97 -30.46 21.14
N PHE A 175 -32.33 -29.95 22.20
CA PHE A 175 -31.49 -30.74 23.12
C PHE A 175 -31.99 -30.76 24.58
N ASP A 176 -33.20 -30.27 24.86
CA ASP A 176 -33.79 -30.32 26.20
C ASP A 176 -34.99 -31.28 26.25
N ASP A 177 -34.74 -32.59 26.19
CA ASP A 177 -35.65 -33.59 26.77
C ASP A 177 -34.96 -34.93 27.07
N ARG A 178 -35.16 -35.41 28.32
CA ARG A 178 -34.92 -36.75 28.91
C ARG A 178 -33.47 -37.21 29.12
N SER A 179 -33.06 -37.80 30.26
CA SER A 179 -33.70 -38.22 31.51
C SER A 179 -32.60 -38.78 32.42
N GLY A 180 -32.57 -38.49 33.72
CA GLY A 180 -32.87 -39.52 34.72
C GLY A 180 -31.65 -39.96 35.55
N GLU A 181 -31.49 -39.29 36.69
CA GLU A 181 -31.17 -39.82 38.03
C GLU A 181 -30.85 -41.33 38.16
N VAL A 182 -29.67 -41.65 38.71
CA VAL A 182 -29.43 -42.87 39.50
C VAL A 182 -28.55 -42.53 40.70
N ASP A 183 -29.13 -42.72 41.88
CA ASP A 183 -28.51 -42.66 43.20
C ASP A 183 -27.41 -43.71 43.40
N TYR A 184 -26.42 -43.35 44.21
CA TYR A 184 -25.95 -44.16 45.35
C TYR A 184 -25.63 -43.25 46.53
#